data_AF-A0A7W0WYI4-F1
#
_entry.id   AF-A0A7W0WYI4-F1
#
_cell.length_a   1.000
_cell.length_b   1.000
_cell.length_c   1.000
_cell.angle_alpha   90.00
_cell.angle_beta   90.00
_cell.angle_gamma   90.00
#
_symmetry.space_group_name_H-M   'P 1'
#
loop_
_entity.id
_entity.type
_entity.pdbx_description
1 polymer ?
#
loop_
_entity_poly.entity_id
_entity_poly.type
_entity_poly.pdbx_seq_one_letter_code
_entity_poly.pdbx_strand_id
1 'polypeptide(L)'
;MRVAILSVVLGLGATSAHAETIKQPIVWQNRVIPYDHQLEGPVALSNVSRKLYINDCKPNGCNVSPGSDSSLNNTSSIAQSAVVLPAYHHGQAHWDSLIDCVKKTFEPFTIEVVTTDPGNTVPHFEVMVGGQDTDLRPGLSAGGVAPYVSCGAQRSNGLSFVFPRTTADLEYLCGAVVQEATHVWGLDHELDAKDPMTYLQLGSLKRFQNSDANCGEDNPRNCRCGGTKQNSFKYMTNTFGLNPALAPAGIEIVSPKANAFVKPGFEVEVNSTGPVDLIKADIKVGMMAAGTATKAPYKVATPVTGLPIGKQTLTVSATDFAERPAMATVEINVMGSCANGASCGDGTKCLGGVCYPDKNVGGGLGADCTTPEECATGSCIGDGTTMKCTAQCDPGLTCPGGFDCVETGGGAGVCWPSPGGEGGGCSTNGTPGSFALIGLGLALFALRRRRH
;
A
#
# COMPACT_ATOMS: atom_id res chain seq x y z
N MET A 1 -68.21 43.40 -26.20
CA MET A 1 -67.68 42.02 -26.14
C MET A 1 -66.24 42.11 -25.67
N ARG A 2 -66.00 42.00 -24.36
CA ARG A 2 -64.68 42.16 -23.71
C ARG A 2 -64.28 40.78 -23.19
N VAL A 3 -63.16 40.26 -23.67
CA VAL A 3 -62.61 38.95 -23.27
C VAL A 3 -61.70 39.19 -22.06
N ALA A 4 -62.05 38.57 -20.94
CA ALA A 4 -61.25 38.56 -19.71
C ALA A 4 -60.30 37.35 -19.73
N ILE A 5 -59.02 37.60 -19.51
CA ILE A 5 -57.96 36.60 -19.39
C ILE A 5 -57.95 36.09 -17.95
N LEU A 6 -58.19 34.80 -17.77
CA LEU A 6 -58.18 34.11 -16.49
C LEU A 6 -56.77 33.57 -16.23
N SER A 7 -56.06 34.14 -15.26
CA SER A 7 -54.73 33.67 -14.82
C SER A 7 -54.90 32.48 -13.87
N VAL A 8 -54.43 31.30 -14.28
CA VAL A 8 -54.34 30.09 -13.45
C VAL A 8 -53.05 30.15 -12.63
N VAL A 9 -53.19 30.23 -11.31
CA VAL A 9 -52.08 30.11 -10.35
C VAL A 9 -51.83 28.61 -10.11
N LEU A 10 -50.71 28.11 -10.63
CA LEU A 10 -50.18 26.77 -10.33
C LEU A 10 -49.55 26.79 -8.93
N GLY A 11 -50.26 26.25 -7.94
CA GLY A 11 -49.72 25.94 -6.62
C GLY A 11 -48.80 24.72 -6.70
N LEU A 12 -47.50 24.94 -6.60
CA LEU A 12 -46.52 23.88 -6.35
C LEU A 12 -46.71 23.38 -4.91
N GLY A 13 -47.41 22.25 -4.77
CA GLY A 13 -47.44 21.49 -3.53
C GLY A 13 -46.06 20.88 -3.28
N ALA A 14 -45.36 21.36 -2.26
CA ALA A 14 -44.16 20.71 -1.76
C ALA A 14 -44.55 19.36 -1.16
N THR A 15 -44.29 18.27 -1.89
CA THR A 15 -44.31 16.93 -1.31
C THR A 15 -43.15 16.83 -0.34
N SER A 16 -43.46 16.76 0.96
CA SER A 16 -42.51 16.40 2.00
C SER A 16 -41.88 15.05 1.64
N ALA A 17 -40.63 15.08 1.19
CA ALA A 17 -39.82 13.87 1.11
C ALA A 17 -39.72 13.34 2.55
N HIS A 18 -40.38 12.21 2.81
CA HIS A 18 -40.04 11.40 3.97
C HIS A 18 -38.58 11.00 3.77
N ALA A 19 -37.69 11.65 4.52
CA ALA A 19 -36.34 11.16 4.72
C ALA A 19 -36.50 9.74 5.26
N GLU A 20 -36.21 8.77 4.40
CA GLU A 20 -36.01 7.39 4.80
C GLU A 20 -35.03 7.45 5.97
N THR A 21 -35.49 6.98 7.13
CA THR A 21 -34.67 6.95 8.32
C THR A 21 -33.45 6.13 7.96
N ILE A 22 -32.29 6.79 7.83
CA ILE A 22 -31.00 6.11 7.73
C ILE A 22 -31.02 5.13 8.90
N LYS A 23 -31.16 3.84 8.59
CA LYS A 23 -31.03 2.78 9.59
C LYS A 23 -29.71 3.09 10.28
N GLN A 24 -29.80 3.34 11.58
CA GLN A 24 -28.63 3.53 12.43
C GLN A 24 -27.59 2.48 12.02
N PRO A 25 -26.32 2.86 11.78
CA PRO A 25 -25.30 1.89 11.44
C PRO A 25 -25.36 0.80 12.50
N ILE A 26 -25.49 -0.46 12.07
CA ILE A 26 -25.44 -1.62 12.96
C ILE A 26 -24.17 -1.43 13.78
N VAL A 27 -24.31 -1.10 15.07
CA VAL A 27 -23.19 -0.93 15.97
C VAL A 27 -22.57 -2.31 16.12
N TRP A 28 -21.43 -2.46 15.44
CA TRP A 28 -20.66 -3.68 15.33
C TRP A 28 -20.05 -4.04 16.67
N GLN A 29 -20.43 -5.19 17.22
CA GLN A 29 -19.72 -5.77 18.35
C GLN A 29 -19.68 -7.29 18.13
N ASN A 30 -18.54 -7.80 17.68
CA ASN A 30 -18.22 -9.19 17.93
C ASN A 30 -18.07 -9.39 19.45
N ARG A 31 -18.52 -10.54 19.91
CA ARG A 31 -18.49 -10.87 21.32
C ARG A 31 -17.51 -11.99 21.56
N VAL A 32 -16.54 -11.69 22.41
CA VAL A 32 -15.59 -12.66 22.91
C VAL A 32 -16.07 -13.13 24.27
N ILE A 33 -16.64 -14.34 24.34
CA ILE A 33 -17.12 -14.90 25.61
C ILE A 33 -15.92 -15.55 26.34
N PRO A 34 -15.57 -15.11 27.57
CA PRO A 34 -14.53 -15.76 28.36
C PRO A 34 -14.86 -17.25 28.60
N TYR A 35 -13.94 -18.14 28.24
CA TYR A 35 -14.05 -19.56 28.53
C TYR A 35 -13.50 -19.86 29.93
N ASP A 36 -14.31 -20.47 30.79
CA ASP A 36 -13.92 -20.96 32.11
C ASP A 36 -13.84 -22.50 32.06
N HIS A 37 -12.69 -23.04 31.67
CA HIS A 37 -12.27 -24.37 32.10
C HIS A 37 -10.74 -24.45 32.23
N GLN A 38 -10.32 -25.34 33.12
CA GLN A 38 -8.96 -25.57 33.57
C GLN A 38 -7.94 -25.69 32.42
N LEU A 39 -6.84 -24.99 32.63
CA LEU A 39 -5.63 -25.00 31.82
C LEU A 39 -5.10 -26.43 31.72
N GLU A 40 -5.32 -27.10 30.59
CA GLU A 40 -4.42 -28.17 30.18
C GLU A 40 -3.13 -27.50 29.71
N GLY A 41 -1.98 -28.06 30.11
CA GLY A 41 -0.67 -27.42 29.96
C GLY A 41 -0.31 -27.03 28.52
N PRO A 42 0.73 -26.19 28.35
CA PRO A 42 1.11 -25.66 27.04
C PRO A 42 1.37 -26.78 26.03
N VAL A 43 0.54 -26.84 24.99
CA VAL A 43 0.75 -27.70 23.83
C VAL A 43 1.85 -27.07 22.98
N ALA A 44 2.87 -27.84 22.61
CA ALA A 44 3.91 -27.37 21.70
C ALA A 44 3.27 -26.87 20.40
N LEU A 45 3.73 -25.72 19.89
CA LEU A 45 3.23 -25.06 18.67
C LEU A 45 3.21 -25.99 17.43
N SER A 46 3.93 -27.11 17.47
CA SER A 46 3.90 -28.17 16.45
C SER A 46 2.60 -28.98 16.37
N ASN A 47 1.70 -28.90 17.35
CA ASN A 47 0.49 -29.74 17.44
C ASN A 47 -0.83 -28.98 17.17
N VAL A 48 -0.75 -27.75 16.69
CA VAL A 48 -1.92 -26.94 16.32
C VAL A 48 -2.30 -27.26 14.88
N SER A 49 -3.60 -27.48 14.61
CA SER A 49 -4.07 -27.71 13.25
C SER A 49 -3.79 -26.50 12.36
N ARG A 50 -3.45 -26.78 11.11
CA ARG A 50 -3.25 -25.78 10.06
C ARG A 50 -4.45 -25.66 9.14
N LYS A 51 -5.52 -26.42 9.39
CA LYS A 51 -6.75 -26.39 8.59
C LYS A 51 -7.76 -25.46 9.23
N LEU A 52 -8.28 -24.52 8.45
CA LEU A 52 -9.43 -23.69 8.81
C LEU A 52 -10.58 -24.05 7.87
N TYR A 53 -11.59 -24.74 8.41
CA TYR A 53 -12.82 -25.06 7.71
C TYR A 53 -13.80 -23.90 7.82
N ILE A 54 -14.21 -23.36 6.68
CA ILE A 54 -15.26 -22.35 6.61
C ILE A 54 -16.53 -23.05 6.11
N ASN A 55 -17.50 -23.20 7.02
CA ASN A 55 -18.72 -23.98 6.80
C ASN A 55 -19.88 -23.05 6.43
N ASP A 56 -20.49 -23.23 5.25
CA ASP A 56 -21.64 -22.43 4.79
C ASP A 56 -22.99 -22.97 5.28
N CYS A 57 -22.97 -23.99 6.14
CA CYS A 57 -24.13 -24.67 6.67
C CYS A 57 -25.06 -25.25 5.60
N LYS A 58 -24.60 -25.46 4.36
CA LYS A 58 -25.42 -26.08 3.31
C LYS A 58 -25.34 -27.60 3.35
N PRO A 59 -26.39 -28.28 2.83
CA PRO A 59 -27.69 -27.73 2.43
C PRO A 59 -28.70 -27.64 3.59
N ASN A 60 -28.41 -28.29 4.73
CA ASN A 60 -29.40 -28.59 5.77
C ASN A 60 -29.29 -27.75 7.05
N GLY A 61 -28.42 -26.74 7.06
CA GLY A 61 -28.01 -26.02 8.26
C GLY A 61 -26.85 -26.70 8.99
N CYS A 62 -26.27 -25.98 9.95
CA CYS A 62 -25.27 -26.52 10.87
C CYS A 62 -25.91 -26.91 12.20
N ASN A 63 -25.81 -28.18 12.59
CA ASN A 63 -26.22 -28.61 13.92
C ASN A 63 -25.18 -28.17 14.94
N VAL A 64 -25.58 -27.53 16.03
CA VAL A 64 -24.70 -27.14 17.13
C VAL A 64 -25.32 -27.63 18.43
N SER A 65 -24.54 -28.34 19.24
CA SER A 65 -24.95 -28.79 20.57
C SER A 65 -24.21 -28.01 21.67
N PRO A 66 -24.84 -27.77 22.84
CA PRO A 66 -24.17 -27.14 23.96
C PRO A 66 -23.10 -28.09 24.53
N GLY A 67 -21.92 -27.56 24.85
CA GLY A 67 -20.84 -28.36 25.43
C GLY A 67 -19.47 -27.68 25.39
N SER A 68 -18.40 -28.45 25.62
CA SER A 68 -17.04 -27.94 25.39
C SER A 68 -16.83 -27.67 23.89
N ASP A 69 -16.15 -26.57 23.56
CA ASP A 69 -15.94 -26.17 22.15
C ASP A 69 -15.14 -27.24 21.39
N SER A 70 -15.72 -27.75 20.30
CA SER A 70 -15.09 -28.75 19.42
C SER A 70 -15.75 -28.76 18.05
N SER A 71 -14.99 -28.40 17.00
CA SER A 71 -15.42 -28.54 15.61
C SER A 71 -15.53 -30.00 15.17
N LEU A 72 -14.89 -30.95 15.85
CA LEU A 72 -15.03 -32.37 15.53
C LEU A 72 -16.43 -32.93 15.87
N ASN A 73 -17.10 -32.32 16.84
CA ASN A 73 -18.37 -32.80 17.39
C ASN A 73 -19.51 -31.79 17.24
N ASN A 74 -19.25 -30.64 16.63
CA ASN A 74 -20.15 -29.49 16.58
C ASN A 74 -20.70 -29.08 17.95
N THR A 75 -19.84 -29.08 18.97
CA THR A 75 -20.19 -28.65 20.33
C THR A 75 -19.64 -27.26 20.61
N SER A 76 -20.42 -26.40 21.25
CA SER A 76 -19.95 -25.07 21.67
C SER A 76 -20.44 -24.66 23.05
N SER A 77 -19.58 -23.94 23.77
CA SER A 77 -19.88 -23.33 25.08
C SER A 77 -20.80 -22.12 24.97
N ILE A 78 -20.99 -21.58 23.76
CA ILE A 78 -21.84 -20.43 23.48
C ILE A 78 -23.31 -20.86 23.31
N ALA A 79 -23.54 -22.02 22.71
CA ALA A 79 -24.88 -22.57 22.53
C ALA A 79 -25.49 -22.94 23.89
N GLN A 80 -26.74 -22.57 24.13
CA GLN A 80 -27.46 -22.88 25.37
C GLN A 80 -28.37 -24.11 25.25
N SER A 81 -28.74 -24.46 24.02
CA SER A 81 -29.53 -25.64 23.66
C SER A 81 -29.03 -26.17 22.32
N ALA A 82 -29.44 -27.37 21.94
CA ALA A 82 -29.19 -27.85 20.58
C ALA A 82 -29.94 -26.95 19.59
N VAL A 83 -29.25 -26.50 18.55
CA VAL A 83 -29.77 -25.60 17.52
C VAL A 83 -29.34 -26.05 16.13
N VAL A 84 -30.08 -25.61 15.12
CA VAL A 84 -29.70 -25.77 13.71
C VAL A 84 -29.57 -24.38 13.11
N LEU A 85 -28.34 -23.94 12.85
CA LEU A 85 -28.10 -22.66 12.20
C LEU A 85 -28.54 -22.74 10.74
N PRO A 86 -29.41 -21.84 10.26
CA PRO A 86 -29.80 -21.80 8.86
C PRO A 86 -28.61 -21.66 7.91
N ALA A 87 -28.71 -22.27 6.73
CA ALA A 87 -27.68 -22.21 5.70
C ALA A 87 -27.36 -20.77 5.25
N TYR A 88 -26.14 -20.58 4.76
CA TYR A 88 -25.71 -19.36 4.09
C TYR A 88 -26.62 -19.01 2.91
N HIS A 89 -27.15 -17.79 2.90
CA HIS A 89 -28.29 -17.43 2.03
C HIS A 89 -27.96 -16.45 0.89
N HIS A 90 -26.74 -15.89 0.82
CA HIS A 90 -26.36 -14.90 -0.21
C HIS A 90 -26.01 -15.50 -1.58
N GLY A 91 -26.13 -16.83 -1.73
CA GLY A 91 -25.85 -17.55 -2.99
C GLY A 91 -24.37 -17.91 -3.19
N GLN A 92 -24.10 -18.74 -4.20
CA GLN A 92 -22.77 -19.34 -4.41
C GLN A 92 -21.70 -18.32 -4.83
N ALA A 93 -22.00 -17.42 -5.77
CA ALA A 93 -21.02 -16.43 -6.23
C ALA A 93 -20.54 -15.48 -5.11
N HIS A 94 -21.45 -15.13 -4.19
CA HIS A 94 -21.12 -14.32 -3.03
C HIS A 94 -20.28 -15.12 -2.01
N TRP A 95 -20.63 -16.39 -1.79
CA TRP A 95 -19.82 -17.31 -1.00
C TRP A 95 -18.39 -17.46 -1.55
N ASP A 96 -18.24 -17.67 -2.85
CA ASP A 96 -16.92 -17.79 -3.49
C ASP A 96 -16.09 -16.51 -3.29
N SER A 97 -16.72 -15.34 -3.39
CA SER A 97 -16.07 -14.04 -3.14
C SER A 97 -15.63 -13.88 -1.68
N LEU A 98 -16.44 -14.34 -0.72
CA LEU A 98 -16.10 -14.36 0.70
C LEU A 98 -14.90 -15.28 0.96
N ILE A 99 -14.91 -16.49 0.40
CA ILE A 99 -13.81 -17.46 0.57
C ILE A 99 -12.51 -16.96 -0.05
N ASP A 100 -12.57 -16.35 -1.23
CA ASP A 100 -11.40 -15.70 -1.84
C ASP A 100 -10.83 -14.59 -0.96
N CYS A 101 -11.70 -13.82 -0.31
CA CYS A 101 -11.27 -12.80 0.63
C CYS A 101 -10.56 -13.39 1.85
N VAL A 102 -11.14 -14.43 2.48
CA VAL A 102 -10.55 -15.11 3.64
C VAL A 102 -9.22 -15.76 3.27
N LYS A 103 -9.14 -16.46 2.13
CA LYS A 103 -7.91 -17.06 1.61
C LYS A 103 -6.80 -16.02 1.42
N LYS A 104 -7.10 -14.88 0.78
CA LYS A 104 -6.12 -13.79 0.60
C LYS A 104 -5.66 -13.18 1.92
N THR A 105 -6.51 -13.13 2.94
CA THR A 105 -6.14 -12.61 4.25
C THR A 105 -5.20 -13.55 5.01
N PHE A 106 -5.37 -14.87 4.86
CA PHE A 106 -4.51 -15.89 5.48
C PHE A 106 -3.32 -16.35 4.63
N GLU A 107 -3.24 -15.94 3.35
CA GLU A 107 -2.17 -16.29 2.40
C GLU A 107 -0.74 -16.20 2.97
N PRO A 108 -0.38 -15.21 3.82
CA PRO A 108 0.98 -15.10 4.35
C PRO A 108 1.39 -16.24 5.29
N PHE A 109 0.44 -17.01 5.83
CA PHE A 109 0.69 -18.02 6.85
C PHE A 109 0.47 -19.43 6.32
N THR A 110 1.08 -20.42 6.97
CA THR A 110 0.85 -21.84 6.63
C THR A 110 -0.47 -22.32 7.25
N ILE A 111 -1.57 -21.75 6.74
CA ILE A 111 -2.96 -22.07 7.05
C ILE A 111 -3.65 -22.48 5.74
N GLU A 112 -4.31 -23.62 5.76
CA GLU A 112 -5.10 -24.15 4.66
C GLU A 112 -6.57 -23.84 4.92
N VAL A 113 -7.11 -22.86 4.18
CA VAL A 113 -8.54 -22.54 4.22
C VAL A 113 -9.29 -23.51 3.30
N VAL A 114 -10.18 -24.31 3.88
CA VAL A 114 -10.99 -25.32 3.19
C VAL A 114 -12.47 -25.02 3.36
N THR A 115 -13.28 -25.46 2.38
CA THR A 115 -14.75 -25.35 2.40
C THR A 115 -15.44 -26.71 2.31
N THR A 116 -14.65 -27.78 2.28
CA THR A 116 -15.14 -29.16 2.41
C THR A 116 -14.86 -29.62 3.82
N ASP A 117 -15.89 -30.17 4.48
CA ASP A 117 -15.80 -30.71 5.84
C ASP A 117 -14.63 -31.71 5.95
N PRO A 118 -13.63 -31.43 6.80
CA PRO A 118 -12.53 -32.36 7.07
C PRO A 118 -12.96 -33.67 7.75
N GLY A 119 -14.17 -33.71 8.30
CA GLY A 119 -14.71 -34.80 9.10
C GLY A 119 -14.30 -34.73 10.57
N ASN A 120 -14.91 -35.60 11.38
CA ASN A 120 -14.77 -35.62 12.84
C ASN A 120 -13.48 -36.27 13.37
N THR A 121 -12.60 -36.75 12.49
CA THR A 121 -11.31 -37.36 12.87
C THR A 121 -10.09 -36.52 12.47
N VAL A 122 -10.28 -35.46 11.69
CA VAL A 122 -9.19 -34.59 11.21
C VAL A 122 -9.20 -33.31 12.04
N PRO A 123 -8.18 -33.03 12.86
CA PRO A 123 -8.12 -31.78 13.60
C PRO A 123 -8.19 -30.55 12.68
N HIS A 124 -9.06 -29.60 12.98
CA HIS A 124 -9.25 -28.38 12.19
C HIS A 124 -9.83 -27.28 13.09
N PHE A 125 -9.75 -26.01 12.68
CA PHE A 125 -10.60 -24.96 13.25
C PHE A 125 -11.82 -24.79 12.36
N GLU A 126 -12.95 -24.36 12.92
CA GLU A 126 -14.16 -24.15 12.16
C GLU A 126 -14.80 -22.79 12.43
N VAL A 127 -15.23 -22.14 11.35
CA VAL A 127 -16.14 -20.99 11.40
C VAL A 127 -17.42 -21.41 10.67
N MET A 128 -18.51 -21.53 11.42
CA MET A 128 -19.85 -21.74 10.86
C MET A 128 -20.44 -20.39 10.45
N VAL A 129 -20.68 -20.20 9.16
CA VAL A 129 -21.19 -18.97 8.57
C VAL A 129 -22.63 -19.18 8.11
N GLY A 130 -23.59 -18.84 8.97
CA GLY A 130 -25.00 -19.14 8.74
C GLY A 130 -25.92 -18.48 9.77
N GLY A 131 -27.21 -18.42 9.45
CA GLY A 131 -28.23 -17.90 10.36
C GLY A 131 -28.03 -16.46 10.84
N GLN A 132 -28.66 -16.18 11.98
CA GLN A 132 -28.48 -14.98 12.80
C GLN A 132 -28.01 -15.37 14.22
N ASP A 133 -27.46 -14.40 14.94
CA ASP A 133 -26.97 -14.54 16.33
C ASP A 133 -27.98 -15.18 17.29
N THR A 134 -29.25 -14.77 17.19
CA THR A 134 -30.34 -15.27 18.04
C THR A 134 -30.76 -16.71 17.72
N ASP A 135 -30.36 -17.26 16.57
CA ASP A 135 -30.54 -18.69 16.27
C ASP A 135 -29.58 -19.55 17.10
N LEU A 136 -28.39 -19.02 17.46
CA LEU A 136 -27.41 -19.70 18.31
C LEU A 136 -27.77 -19.58 19.80
N ARG A 137 -28.11 -18.35 20.22
CA ARG A 137 -28.39 -18.04 21.63
C ARG A 137 -29.38 -16.87 21.74
N PRO A 138 -30.53 -17.03 22.40
CA PRO A 138 -31.45 -15.93 22.66
C PRO A 138 -30.77 -14.75 23.37
N GLY A 139 -30.99 -13.54 22.87
CA GLY A 139 -30.41 -12.30 23.43
C GLY A 139 -28.94 -12.05 23.09
N LEU A 140 -28.31 -12.92 22.28
CA LEU A 140 -27.04 -12.59 21.65
C LEU A 140 -27.26 -11.43 20.65
N SER A 141 -26.30 -10.51 20.61
CA SER A 141 -26.25 -9.38 19.69
C SER A 141 -24.81 -9.25 19.22
N ALA A 142 -24.53 -9.83 18.04
CA ALA A 142 -23.18 -9.86 17.46
C ALA A 142 -23.19 -10.16 15.94
N GLY A 143 -22.19 -9.66 15.21
CA GLY A 143 -21.94 -10.02 13.81
C GLY A 143 -21.25 -11.38 13.66
N GLY A 144 -20.39 -11.70 14.62
CA GLY A 144 -19.81 -13.01 14.87
C GLY A 144 -19.53 -13.20 16.37
N VAL A 145 -19.27 -14.45 16.76
CA VAL A 145 -18.94 -14.81 18.14
C VAL A 145 -18.00 -16.02 18.16
N ALA A 146 -17.00 -15.95 19.03
CA ALA A 146 -16.05 -17.02 19.27
C ALA A 146 -15.85 -17.26 20.77
N PRO A 147 -15.61 -18.52 21.17
CA PRO A 147 -15.13 -18.82 22.50
C PRO A 147 -13.69 -18.32 22.58
N TYR A 148 -13.39 -17.47 23.56
CA TYR A 148 -12.00 -17.05 23.72
C TYR A 148 -11.19 -18.17 24.35
N VAL A 149 -10.16 -18.63 23.65
CA VAL A 149 -9.22 -19.60 24.22
C VAL A 149 -8.14 -18.89 25.04
N SER A 150 -7.56 -19.60 26.00
CA SER A 150 -6.36 -19.12 26.69
C SER A 150 -5.25 -18.78 25.70
N CYS A 151 -4.47 -17.76 26.03
CA CYS A 151 -3.41 -17.19 25.20
C CYS A 151 -2.41 -18.23 24.69
N GLY A 152 -2.38 -18.45 23.37
CA GLY A 152 -1.32 -19.23 22.70
C GLY A 152 -1.76 -20.29 21.70
N ALA A 153 -2.95 -20.18 21.07
CA ALA A 153 -3.49 -21.13 20.10
C ALA A 153 -3.32 -22.61 20.49
N GLN A 154 -3.38 -22.93 21.79
CA GLN A 154 -2.90 -24.20 22.33
C GLN A 154 -3.84 -25.38 22.06
N ARG A 155 -4.95 -25.16 21.35
CA ARG A 155 -5.98 -26.16 21.11
C ARG A 155 -6.45 -26.09 19.66
N SER A 156 -6.35 -27.22 18.97
CA SER A 156 -7.09 -27.43 17.71
C SER A 156 -8.59 -27.54 18.01
N ASN A 157 -9.44 -27.49 16.98
CA ASN A 157 -10.88 -27.76 17.09
C ASN A 157 -11.71 -26.64 17.71
N GLY A 158 -11.19 -25.41 17.75
CA GLY A 158 -12.01 -24.25 18.07
C GLY A 158 -13.14 -24.08 17.05
N LEU A 159 -14.37 -23.93 17.56
CA LEU A 159 -15.58 -23.67 16.77
C LEU A 159 -16.07 -22.24 17.05
N SER A 160 -16.31 -21.49 15.99
CA SER A 160 -16.75 -20.09 16.04
C SER A 160 -17.85 -19.82 15.01
N PHE A 161 -18.49 -18.65 15.07
CA PHE A 161 -19.72 -18.37 14.32
C PHE A 161 -19.72 -16.98 13.71
N VAL A 162 -20.22 -16.87 12.47
CA VAL A 162 -20.49 -15.59 11.80
C VAL A 162 -21.91 -15.60 11.25
N PHE A 163 -22.62 -14.49 11.43
CA PHE A 163 -24.06 -14.39 11.22
C PHE A 163 -24.40 -13.49 10.03
N PRO A 164 -24.53 -14.05 8.80
CA PRO A 164 -24.69 -13.25 7.59
C PRO A 164 -26.09 -12.65 7.39
N ARG A 165 -27.09 -12.97 8.23
CA ARG A 165 -28.50 -12.59 8.00
C ARG A 165 -28.75 -11.09 7.79
N THR A 166 -28.00 -10.24 8.48
CA THR A 166 -28.27 -8.80 8.53
C THR A 166 -27.43 -7.98 7.54
N THR A 167 -26.47 -8.60 6.85
CA THR A 167 -25.57 -7.90 5.92
C THR A 167 -25.06 -8.81 4.80
N ALA A 168 -24.93 -8.26 3.60
CA ALA A 168 -24.26 -8.88 2.45
C ALA A 168 -22.91 -8.19 2.13
N ASP A 169 -22.45 -7.30 3.00
CA ASP A 169 -21.16 -6.62 2.84
C ASP A 169 -20.01 -7.64 2.94
N LEU A 170 -19.22 -7.75 1.87
CA LEU A 170 -18.13 -8.73 1.78
C LEU A 170 -16.94 -8.34 2.66
N GLU A 171 -16.62 -7.06 2.81
CA GLU A 171 -15.54 -6.61 3.68
C GLU A 171 -15.89 -6.91 5.14
N TYR A 172 -17.15 -6.64 5.51
CA TYR A 172 -17.73 -7.04 6.80
C TYR A 172 -17.57 -8.53 7.04
N LEU A 173 -18.12 -9.38 6.17
CA LEU A 173 -18.21 -10.82 6.43
C LEU A 173 -16.83 -11.47 6.43
N CYS A 174 -15.94 -11.00 5.55
CA CYS A 174 -14.55 -11.45 5.52
C CYS A 174 -13.82 -11.06 6.82
N GLY A 175 -13.98 -9.82 7.28
CA GLY A 175 -13.45 -9.38 8.56
C GLY A 175 -13.99 -10.22 9.73
N ALA A 176 -15.30 -10.47 9.77
CA ALA A 176 -15.94 -11.30 10.79
C ALA A 176 -15.33 -12.71 10.82
N VAL A 177 -15.27 -13.40 9.67
CA VAL A 177 -14.71 -14.75 9.59
C VAL A 177 -13.26 -14.79 10.08
N VAL A 178 -12.45 -13.80 9.69
CA VAL A 178 -11.05 -13.72 10.12
C VAL A 178 -10.95 -13.47 11.63
N GLN A 179 -11.73 -12.53 12.18
CA GLN A 179 -11.74 -12.21 13.62
C GLN A 179 -12.17 -13.42 14.46
N GLU A 180 -13.24 -14.11 14.07
CA GLU A 180 -13.75 -15.23 14.86
C GLU A 180 -12.81 -16.45 14.79
N ALA A 181 -12.20 -16.69 13.64
CA ALA A 181 -11.16 -17.71 13.51
C ALA A 181 -9.94 -17.40 14.39
N THR A 182 -9.54 -16.14 14.49
CA THR A 182 -8.33 -15.75 15.23
C THR A 182 -8.57 -15.56 16.72
N HIS A 183 -9.80 -15.28 17.16
CA HIS A 183 -10.17 -15.30 18.57
C HIS A 183 -10.00 -16.69 19.19
N VAL A 184 -10.33 -17.76 18.45
CA VAL A 184 -10.05 -19.15 18.89
C VAL A 184 -8.57 -19.52 18.83
N TRP A 185 -7.72 -18.61 18.36
CA TRP A 185 -6.26 -18.72 18.47
C TRP A 185 -5.70 -17.83 19.57
N GLY A 186 -6.48 -16.90 20.11
CA GLY A 186 -6.07 -16.01 21.20
C GLY A 186 -5.64 -14.62 20.74
N LEU A 187 -5.95 -14.22 19.49
CA LEU A 187 -5.84 -12.83 19.09
C LEU A 187 -6.98 -12.00 19.68
N ASP A 188 -6.65 -10.81 20.11
CA ASP A 188 -7.58 -9.80 20.60
C ASP A 188 -7.90 -8.76 19.52
N HIS A 189 -8.92 -7.94 19.74
CA HIS A 189 -9.15 -6.77 18.92
C HIS A 189 -8.04 -5.74 19.10
N GLU A 190 -7.71 -5.03 18.02
CA GLU A 190 -6.72 -3.96 18.03
C GLU A 190 -7.14 -2.73 17.22
N LEU A 191 -6.55 -1.60 17.56
CA LEU A 191 -6.86 -0.28 17.01
C LEU A 191 -5.89 0.10 15.88
N ASP A 192 -5.79 -0.75 14.87
CA ASP A 192 -5.17 -0.44 13.58
C ASP A 192 -6.19 -0.70 12.46
N ALA A 193 -6.67 0.36 11.81
CA ALA A 193 -7.68 0.27 10.75
C ALA A 193 -7.30 -0.66 9.60
N LYS A 194 -6.00 -0.94 9.39
CA LYS A 194 -5.54 -1.85 8.35
C LYS A 194 -5.58 -3.32 8.76
N ASP A 195 -5.62 -3.60 10.06
CA ASP A 195 -5.59 -4.95 10.60
C ASP A 195 -6.99 -5.59 10.60
N PRO A 196 -7.15 -6.89 10.22
CA PRO A 196 -8.44 -7.56 10.28
C PRO A 196 -9.02 -7.62 11.71
N MET A 197 -8.21 -7.54 12.76
CA MET A 197 -8.67 -7.56 14.16
C MET A 197 -9.34 -6.26 14.64
N THR A 198 -9.47 -5.26 13.78
CA THR A 198 -10.06 -3.96 14.13
C THR A 198 -11.54 -3.83 13.76
N TYR A 199 -12.29 -3.05 14.54
CA TYR A 199 -13.62 -2.54 14.13
C TYR A 199 -13.54 -1.26 13.32
N LEU A 200 -12.38 -0.59 13.31
CA LEU A 200 -12.17 0.62 12.54
C LEU A 200 -12.36 0.33 11.04
N GLN A 201 -13.01 1.26 10.34
CA GLN A 201 -13.30 1.09 8.92
C GLN A 201 -12.13 1.63 8.10
N LEU A 202 -11.67 0.85 7.11
CA LEU A 202 -10.69 1.27 6.12
C LEU A 202 -11.33 1.58 4.77
N GLY A 203 -12.44 0.92 4.44
CA GLY A 203 -13.06 0.97 3.11
C GLY A 203 -12.27 0.20 2.05
N SER A 204 -11.46 -0.76 2.50
CA SER A 204 -10.72 -1.69 1.64
C SER A 204 -10.32 -2.92 2.45
N LEU A 205 -9.96 -3.98 1.75
CA LEU A 205 -9.61 -5.25 2.36
C LEU A 205 -8.44 -5.13 3.36
N LYS A 206 -8.71 -5.54 4.60
CA LYS A 206 -7.77 -5.56 5.72
C LYS A 206 -6.75 -6.71 5.62
N ARG A 207 -5.57 -6.52 6.22
CA ARG A 207 -4.44 -7.47 6.23
C ARG A 207 -3.77 -7.45 7.60
N PHE A 208 -3.29 -8.60 8.07
CA PHE A 208 -2.52 -8.65 9.31
C PHE A 208 -1.33 -7.69 9.25
N GLN A 209 -1.22 -6.80 10.24
CA GLN A 209 -0.20 -5.77 10.29
C GLN A 209 0.98 -6.22 11.16
N ASN A 210 2.20 -6.03 10.67
CA ASN A 210 3.41 -6.23 11.46
C ASN A 210 3.79 -4.95 12.22
N SER A 211 2.91 -4.54 13.14
CA SER A 211 3.12 -3.40 14.02
C SER A 211 2.42 -3.60 15.36
N ASP A 212 2.98 -3.04 16.44
CA ASP A 212 2.35 -3.09 17.75
C ASP A 212 1.19 -2.09 17.83
N ALA A 213 -0.04 -2.58 17.72
CA ALA A 213 -1.27 -1.81 17.83
C ALA A 213 -1.85 -1.90 19.26
N ASN A 214 -2.50 -0.83 19.73
CA ASN A 214 -3.19 -0.87 21.02
C ASN A 214 -4.38 -1.83 20.93
N CYS A 215 -4.56 -2.69 21.93
CA CYS A 215 -5.75 -3.55 21.98
C CYS A 215 -7.02 -2.72 22.26
N GLY A 216 -8.15 -3.17 21.71
CA GLY A 216 -9.46 -2.56 21.91
C GLY A 216 -10.34 -2.55 20.66
N GLU A 217 -11.62 -2.37 20.90
CA GLU A 217 -12.68 -2.30 19.91
C GLU A 217 -12.86 -0.87 19.39
N ASP A 218 -13.26 0.03 20.30
CA ASP A 218 -13.49 1.45 20.03
C ASP A 218 -12.49 2.35 20.77
N ASN A 219 -12.04 1.90 21.95
CA ASN A 219 -11.13 2.62 22.83
C ASN A 219 -10.00 1.69 23.30
N PRO A 220 -8.79 2.22 23.55
CA PRO A 220 -7.69 1.40 24.03
C PRO A 220 -8.03 0.72 25.36
N ARG A 221 -7.68 -0.56 25.49
CA ARG A 221 -7.77 -1.34 26.73
C ARG A 221 -6.59 -2.30 26.84
N ASN A 222 -6.44 -2.93 28.01
CA ASN A 222 -5.51 -4.03 28.16
C ASN A 222 -5.88 -5.15 27.17
N CYS A 223 -4.87 -5.75 26.57
CA CYS A 223 -5.06 -6.95 25.77
C CYS A 223 -5.49 -8.07 26.69
N ARG A 224 -6.38 -8.93 26.19
CA ARG A 224 -6.89 -10.08 26.92
C ARG A 224 -5.80 -11.09 27.24
N CYS A 225 -4.70 -11.09 26.47
CA CYS A 225 -3.48 -11.86 26.74
C CYS A 225 -2.37 -11.14 27.50
N GLY A 226 -2.69 -10.02 28.14
CA GLY A 226 -1.74 -9.23 28.91
C GLY A 226 -1.04 -8.16 28.07
N GLY A 227 -0.54 -7.13 28.75
CA GLY A 227 -0.03 -5.93 28.09
C GLY A 227 -1.15 -5.03 27.54
N THR A 228 -0.77 -4.03 26.76
CA THR A 228 -1.67 -3.03 26.15
C THR A 228 -1.63 -3.03 24.63
N LYS A 229 -0.71 -3.81 24.03
CA LYS A 229 -0.52 -3.89 22.59
C LYS A 229 -0.38 -5.33 22.10
N GLN A 230 -0.77 -5.53 20.86
CA GLN A 230 -0.64 -6.78 20.12
C GLN A 230 -0.02 -6.49 18.75
N ASN A 231 0.68 -7.48 18.20
CA ASN A 231 1.11 -7.50 16.81
C ASN A 231 0.56 -8.78 16.19
N SER A 232 -0.54 -8.63 15.46
CA SER A 232 -1.31 -9.75 14.92
C SER A 232 -0.47 -10.59 13.93
N PHE A 233 0.35 -9.95 13.08
CA PHE A 233 1.18 -10.64 12.10
C PHE A 233 2.28 -11.48 12.77
N LYS A 234 2.97 -10.94 13.78
CA LYS A 234 3.98 -11.68 14.54
C LYS A 234 3.34 -12.83 15.31
N TYR A 235 2.17 -12.60 15.90
CA TYR A 235 1.42 -13.67 16.56
C TYR A 235 1.12 -14.82 15.60
N MET A 236 0.54 -14.50 14.43
CA MET A 236 0.20 -15.49 13.41
C MET A 236 1.43 -16.20 12.85
N THR A 237 2.53 -15.49 12.65
CA THR A 237 3.80 -16.07 12.20
C THR A 237 4.42 -16.97 13.27
N ASN A 238 4.36 -16.60 14.55
CA ASN A 238 4.87 -17.44 15.63
C ASN A 238 4.02 -18.70 15.82
N THR A 239 2.70 -18.60 15.63
CA THR A 239 1.77 -19.71 15.80
C THR A 239 1.79 -20.68 14.63
N PHE A 240 1.66 -20.17 13.40
CA PHE A 240 1.48 -20.99 12.21
C PHE A 240 2.71 -20.99 11.29
N GLY A 241 3.65 -20.06 11.45
CA GLY A 241 4.74 -19.88 10.49
C GLY A 241 4.28 -19.24 9.20
N LEU A 242 5.23 -18.63 8.49
CA LEU A 242 4.99 -18.09 7.15
C LEU A 242 4.72 -19.21 6.16
N ASN A 243 3.88 -18.92 5.17
CA ASN A 243 3.67 -19.80 4.04
C ASN A 243 5.00 -19.93 3.25
N PRO A 244 5.58 -21.14 3.12
CA PRO A 244 6.84 -21.33 2.40
C PRO A 244 6.73 -21.08 0.90
N ALA A 245 5.52 -21.13 0.33
CA ALA A 245 5.27 -20.78 -1.08
C ALA A 245 5.21 -19.27 -1.31
N LEU A 246 5.17 -18.46 -0.25
CA LEU A 246 5.17 -17.00 -0.34
C LEU A 246 6.55 -16.53 -0.78
N ALA A 247 6.68 -16.04 -2.02
CA ALA A 247 7.93 -15.42 -2.45
C ALA A 247 8.26 -14.20 -1.55
N PRO A 248 9.56 -13.90 -1.30
CA PRO A 248 9.98 -12.61 -0.77
C PRO A 248 9.41 -11.46 -1.59
N ALA A 249 9.14 -10.32 -0.97
CA ALA A 249 8.81 -9.12 -1.74
C ALA A 249 10.00 -8.79 -2.67
N GLY A 250 9.74 -8.71 -3.96
CA GLY A 250 10.67 -8.11 -4.92
C GLY A 250 10.60 -6.60 -4.78
N ILE A 251 11.73 -5.91 -4.95
CA ILE A 251 11.75 -4.45 -4.97
C ILE A 251 12.36 -3.95 -6.27
N GLU A 252 11.81 -2.85 -6.79
CA GLU A 252 12.29 -2.19 -8.00
C GLU A 252 12.53 -0.71 -7.69
N ILE A 253 13.68 -0.19 -8.12
CA ILE A 253 13.95 1.25 -8.11
C ILE A 253 13.29 1.85 -9.35
N VAL A 254 12.15 2.51 -9.14
CA VAL A 254 11.37 3.14 -10.21
C VAL A 254 12.06 4.41 -10.70
N SER A 255 12.59 5.19 -9.76
CA SER A 255 13.34 6.42 -9.99
C SER A 255 14.47 6.54 -8.96
N PRO A 256 15.66 7.01 -9.35
CA PRO A 256 16.10 7.31 -10.71
C PRO A 256 16.26 6.05 -11.59
N LYS A 257 16.24 6.24 -12.92
CA LYS A 257 16.55 5.17 -13.88
C LYS A 257 18.05 4.87 -13.93
N ALA A 258 18.39 3.71 -14.48
CA ALA A 258 19.78 3.33 -14.73
C ALA A 258 20.52 4.38 -15.55
N ASN A 259 21.73 4.71 -15.08
CA ASN A 259 22.65 5.70 -15.60
C ASN A 259 22.16 7.15 -15.58
N ALA A 260 21.02 7.44 -14.93
CA ALA A 260 20.49 8.79 -14.86
C ALA A 260 21.48 9.74 -14.16
N PHE A 261 21.55 10.96 -14.68
CA PHE A 261 22.24 12.07 -14.03
C PHE A 261 21.30 12.71 -13.02
N VAL A 262 21.75 12.80 -11.77
CA VAL A 262 20.94 13.32 -10.67
C VAL A 262 21.69 14.43 -9.94
N LYS A 263 20.94 15.46 -9.53
CA LYS A 263 21.46 16.50 -8.63
C LYS A 263 21.28 16.03 -7.18
N PRO A 264 22.19 16.34 -6.25
CA PRO A 264 21.94 16.11 -4.83
C PRO A 264 20.57 16.64 -4.40
N GLY A 265 19.86 15.90 -3.55
CA GLY A 265 18.45 16.19 -3.25
C GLY A 265 17.43 15.45 -4.12
N PHE A 266 17.87 14.58 -5.03
CA PHE A 266 16.97 13.82 -5.89
C PHE A 266 16.06 12.86 -5.09
N GLU A 267 14.86 12.63 -5.60
CA GLU A 267 13.91 11.65 -5.06
C GLU A 267 14.25 10.24 -5.55
N VAL A 268 14.26 9.30 -4.62
CA VAL A 268 14.27 7.86 -4.89
C VAL A 268 12.87 7.33 -4.66
N GLU A 269 12.34 6.63 -5.67
CA GLU A 269 11.06 5.95 -5.61
C GLU A 269 11.28 4.44 -5.76
N VAL A 270 10.73 3.69 -4.81
CA VAL A 270 10.83 2.23 -4.77
C VAL A 270 9.43 1.65 -4.88
N ASN A 271 9.25 0.69 -5.77
CA ASN A 271 8.06 -0.13 -5.82
C ASN A 271 8.32 -1.48 -5.16
N SER A 272 7.33 -1.99 -4.45
CA SER A 272 7.33 -3.36 -3.94
C SER A 272 6.46 -4.23 -4.84
N THR A 273 6.92 -5.43 -5.12
CA THR A 273 6.22 -6.44 -5.90
C THR A 273 6.10 -7.70 -5.05
N GLY A 274 4.91 -8.26 -4.93
CA GLY A 274 4.67 -9.47 -4.15
C GLY A 274 3.50 -9.35 -3.18
N PRO A 275 3.22 -10.44 -2.45
CA PRO A 275 2.03 -10.56 -1.61
C PRO A 275 2.15 -9.86 -0.25
N VAL A 276 3.36 -9.44 0.14
CA VAL A 276 3.65 -8.74 1.40
C VAL A 276 4.32 -7.41 1.13
N ASP A 277 3.89 -6.38 1.85
CA ASP A 277 4.40 -5.01 1.70
C ASP A 277 5.79 -4.87 2.35
N LEU A 278 6.42 -3.69 2.30
CA LEU A 278 7.71 -3.43 2.96
C LEU A 278 7.52 -2.76 4.33
N ILE A 279 8.29 -3.17 5.33
CA ILE A 279 8.39 -2.46 6.62
C ILE A 279 9.12 -1.13 6.41
N LYS A 280 10.22 -1.19 5.64
CA LYS A 280 11.04 -0.05 5.27
C LYS A 280 11.91 -0.36 4.05
N ALA A 281 12.35 0.70 3.39
CA ALA A 281 13.40 0.70 2.39
C ALA A 281 14.48 1.70 2.81
N ASP A 282 15.69 1.20 3.08
CA ASP A 282 16.88 1.99 3.38
C ASP A 282 17.66 2.26 2.09
N ILE A 283 17.99 3.53 1.84
CA ILE A 283 18.65 3.99 0.62
C ILE A 283 20.10 4.33 0.93
N LYS A 284 21.02 3.87 0.07
CA LYS A 284 22.43 4.28 0.06
C LYS A 284 22.88 4.74 -1.31
N VAL A 285 23.72 5.77 -1.35
CA VAL A 285 24.42 6.23 -2.56
C VAL A 285 25.91 5.99 -2.36
N GLY A 286 26.47 5.05 -3.11
CA GLY A 286 27.78 4.49 -2.82
C GLY A 286 27.78 3.86 -1.42
N MET A 287 28.68 4.33 -0.54
CA MET A 287 28.73 3.90 0.86
C MET A 287 27.89 4.77 1.81
N MET A 288 27.37 5.91 1.34
CA MET A 288 26.67 6.88 2.19
C MET A 288 25.20 6.51 2.36
N ALA A 289 24.69 6.55 3.60
CA ALA A 289 23.26 6.48 3.86
C ALA A 289 22.57 7.75 3.35
N ALA A 290 21.55 7.58 2.50
CA ALA A 290 20.88 8.66 1.79
C ALA A 290 19.39 8.78 2.12
N GLY A 291 18.86 7.95 3.02
CA GLY A 291 17.51 8.09 3.56
C GLY A 291 16.82 6.75 3.83
N THR A 292 15.62 6.83 4.37
CA THR A 292 14.75 5.66 4.62
C THR A 292 13.31 6.04 4.28
N ALA A 293 12.59 5.16 3.58
CA ALA A 293 11.16 5.23 3.36
C ALA A 293 10.44 4.14 4.17
N THR A 294 9.39 4.49 4.91
CA THR A 294 8.66 3.58 5.82
C THR A 294 7.20 3.37 5.45
N LYS A 295 6.74 3.99 4.36
CA LYS A 295 5.35 3.90 3.92
C LYS A 295 5.24 3.99 2.41
N ALA A 296 4.34 3.21 1.82
CA ALA A 296 3.97 3.33 0.43
C ALA A 296 3.22 4.67 0.14
N PRO A 297 3.46 5.32 -1.02
CA PRO A 297 4.53 5.02 -1.98
C PRO A 297 5.91 5.28 -1.36
N TYR A 298 6.85 4.33 -1.51
CA TYR A 298 8.16 4.39 -0.85
C TYR A 298 9.06 5.42 -1.56
N LYS A 299 8.85 6.69 -1.21
CA LYS A 299 9.57 7.84 -1.75
C LYS A 299 10.42 8.49 -0.67
N VAL A 300 11.65 8.85 -1.01
CA VAL A 300 12.52 9.63 -0.13
C VAL A 300 13.41 10.56 -0.93
N ALA A 301 13.55 11.81 -0.48
CA ALA A 301 14.54 12.73 -1.02
C ALA A 301 15.90 12.46 -0.37
N THR A 302 16.94 12.37 -1.20
CA THR A 302 18.33 12.22 -0.73
C THR A 302 18.85 13.54 -0.11
N PRO A 303 19.95 13.51 0.66
CA PRO A 303 20.60 14.73 1.12
C PRO A 303 21.03 15.64 -0.02
N VAL A 304 20.88 16.95 0.16
CA VAL A 304 21.35 17.99 -0.79
C VAL A 304 22.85 18.23 -0.72
N THR A 305 23.54 17.68 0.28
CA THR A 305 24.99 17.81 0.48
C THR A 305 25.59 16.47 0.94
N GLY A 306 26.90 16.32 0.77
CA GLY A 306 27.65 15.16 1.25
C GLY A 306 27.59 13.91 0.37
N LEU A 307 26.67 13.86 -0.60
CA LEU A 307 26.62 12.75 -1.56
C LEU A 307 27.92 12.66 -2.37
N PRO A 308 28.48 11.45 -2.58
CA PRO A 308 29.67 11.28 -3.39
C PRO A 308 29.36 11.60 -4.86
N ILE A 309 30.19 12.45 -5.47
CA ILE A 309 30.02 12.93 -6.85
C ILE A 309 30.52 11.90 -7.86
N GLY A 310 29.97 11.93 -9.07
CA GLY A 310 30.35 11.04 -10.18
C GLY A 310 29.49 9.78 -10.23
N LYS A 311 30.02 8.73 -10.87
CA LYS A 311 29.35 7.45 -11.02
C LYS A 311 29.22 6.77 -9.65
N GLN A 312 28.00 6.49 -9.21
CA GLN A 312 27.68 5.85 -7.94
C GLN A 312 26.72 4.68 -8.14
N THR A 313 26.76 3.71 -7.21
CA THR A 313 25.72 2.69 -7.09
C THR A 313 24.68 3.18 -6.08
N LEU A 314 23.45 3.36 -6.53
CA LEU A 314 22.29 3.53 -5.65
C LEU A 314 21.84 2.14 -5.21
N THR A 315 21.88 1.88 -3.90
CA THR A 315 21.46 0.61 -3.31
C THR A 315 20.25 0.85 -2.44
N VAL A 316 19.18 0.09 -2.69
CA VAL A 316 18.02 0.02 -1.81
C VAL A 316 18.05 -1.33 -1.12
N SER A 317 18.09 -1.31 0.20
CA SER A 317 17.93 -2.49 1.06
C SER A 317 16.60 -2.36 1.78
N ALA A 318 15.67 -3.27 1.52
CA ALA A 318 14.37 -3.29 2.16
C ALA A 318 14.18 -4.55 3.00
N THR A 319 13.17 -4.50 3.84
CA THR A 319 12.70 -5.65 4.61
C THR A 319 11.21 -5.76 4.38
N ASP A 320 10.75 -6.93 3.92
CA ASP A 320 9.33 -7.18 3.74
C ASP A 320 8.61 -7.33 5.09
N PHE A 321 7.28 -7.34 5.07
CA PHE A 321 6.45 -7.51 6.28
C PHE A 321 6.73 -8.82 7.03
N ALA A 322 7.35 -9.81 6.38
CA ALA A 322 7.79 -11.08 6.94
C ALA A 322 9.24 -11.05 7.48
N GLU A 323 9.83 -9.87 7.62
CA GLU A 323 11.22 -9.66 8.07
C GLU A 323 12.29 -10.28 7.14
N ARG A 324 11.94 -10.53 5.86
CA ARG A 324 12.87 -11.07 4.87
C ARG A 324 13.53 -9.92 4.09
N PRO A 325 14.85 -9.99 3.83
CA PRO A 325 15.55 -8.94 3.14
C PRO A 325 15.23 -8.94 1.65
N ALA A 326 15.12 -7.74 1.08
CA ALA A 326 15.06 -7.51 -0.36
C ALA A 326 16.10 -6.44 -0.75
N MET A 327 16.66 -6.54 -1.95
CA MET A 327 17.68 -5.61 -2.41
C MET A 327 17.49 -5.29 -3.90
N ALA A 328 17.67 -4.02 -4.24
CA ALA A 328 17.80 -3.56 -5.61
C ALA A 328 18.95 -2.56 -5.72
N THR A 329 19.59 -2.54 -6.87
CA THR A 329 20.65 -1.60 -7.18
C THR A 329 20.45 -1.00 -8.56
N VAL A 330 20.94 0.23 -8.72
CA VAL A 330 20.99 0.90 -10.01
C VAL A 330 22.22 1.80 -10.04
N GLU A 331 22.90 1.88 -11.19
CA GLU A 331 23.99 2.85 -11.38
C GLU A 331 23.40 4.23 -11.69
N ILE A 332 23.97 5.27 -11.09
CA ILE A 332 23.57 6.67 -11.29
C ILE A 332 24.81 7.56 -11.40
N ASN A 333 24.63 8.78 -11.90
CA ASN A 333 25.68 9.78 -11.98
C ASN A 333 25.30 11.00 -11.14
N VAL A 334 25.90 11.15 -9.96
CA VAL A 334 25.63 12.27 -9.06
C VAL A 334 26.43 13.49 -9.52
N MET A 335 25.73 14.56 -9.89
CA MET A 335 26.34 15.78 -10.40
C MET A 335 26.94 16.64 -9.28
N GLY A 336 28.11 17.21 -9.56
CA GLY A 336 28.76 18.18 -8.67
C GLY A 336 28.09 19.56 -8.72
N SER A 337 28.40 20.39 -7.73
CA SER A 337 28.05 21.82 -7.72
C SER A 337 29.26 22.66 -8.08
N CYS A 338 29.05 23.67 -8.91
CA CYS A 338 30.00 24.75 -9.19
C CYS A 338 29.50 26.11 -8.70
N ALA A 339 28.46 26.12 -7.85
CA ALA A 339 28.01 27.34 -7.21
C ALA A 339 29.12 27.95 -6.34
N ASN A 340 29.04 29.27 -6.12
CA ASN A 340 29.97 30.02 -5.27
C ASN A 340 31.46 29.90 -5.68
N GLY A 341 31.73 29.75 -6.99
CA GLY A 341 33.08 29.72 -7.53
C GLY A 341 33.80 28.37 -7.42
N ALA A 342 33.11 27.30 -7.02
CA ALA A 342 33.66 25.95 -7.08
C ALA A 342 33.89 25.53 -8.55
N SER A 343 35.06 24.97 -8.85
CA SER A 343 35.36 24.48 -10.20
C SER A 343 34.79 23.07 -10.42
N CYS A 344 34.25 22.83 -11.61
CA CYS A 344 33.92 21.49 -12.06
C CYS A 344 35.19 20.69 -12.37
N GLY A 345 35.14 19.37 -12.15
CA GLY A 345 36.25 18.47 -12.50
C GLY A 345 36.38 18.26 -14.02
N ASP A 346 37.45 17.56 -14.43
CA ASP A 346 37.70 17.25 -15.84
C ASP A 346 36.49 16.55 -16.49
N GLY A 347 36.21 16.89 -17.74
CA GLY A 347 35.08 16.33 -18.51
C GLY A 347 33.70 16.86 -18.10
N THR A 348 33.64 17.92 -17.27
CA THR A 348 32.38 18.57 -16.87
C THR A 348 32.42 20.08 -17.10
N LYS A 349 31.26 20.70 -17.31
CA LYS A 349 31.07 22.13 -17.57
C LYS A 349 30.10 22.72 -16.54
N CYS A 350 30.47 23.86 -15.98
CA CYS A 350 29.63 24.58 -15.02
C CYS A 350 28.55 25.37 -15.74
N LEU A 351 27.28 25.12 -15.43
CA LEU A 351 26.15 25.91 -15.92
C LEU A 351 25.06 25.93 -14.83
N GLY A 352 24.56 27.11 -14.47
CA GLY A 352 23.52 27.24 -13.45
C GLY A 352 23.95 26.75 -12.07
N GLY A 353 25.24 26.81 -11.76
CA GLY A 353 25.81 26.29 -10.52
C GLY A 353 25.91 24.76 -10.43
N VAL A 354 25.67 24.03 -11.53
CA VAL A 354 25.76 22.56 -11.60
C VAL A 354 26.85 22.14 -12.59
N CYS A 355 27.59 21.10 -12.26
CA CYS A 355 28.58 20.49 -13.15
C CYS A 355 27.92 19.43 -14.03
N TYR A 356 27.61 19.79 -15.27
CA TYR A 356 27.11 18.86 -16.27
C TYR A 356 28.28 18.15 -16.97
N PRO A 357 28.15 16.86 -17.32
CA PRO A 357 29.11 16.21 -18.22
C PRO A 357 29.20 16.94 -19.55
N ASP A 358 30.35 16.88 -20.22
CA ASP A 358 30.51 17.39 -21.57
C ASP A 358 29.87 16.47 -22.63
N LYS A 359 29.92 16.90 -23.89
CA LYS A 359 29.32 16.20 -25.04
C LYS A 359 29.88 14.79 -25.30
N ASN A 360 31.03 14.43 -24.72
CA ASN A 360 31.68 13.14 -24.94
C ASN A 360 31.10 12.05 -24.01
N VAL A 361 30.35 12.45 -22.99
CA VAL A 361 29.60 11.55 -22.12
C VAL A 361 28.15 11.52 -22.60
N GLY A 362 27.60 10.32 -22.83
CA GLY A 362 26.19 10.16 -23.22
C GLY A 362 25.27 10.87 -22.21
N GLY A 363 24.35 11.70 -22.70
CA GLY A 363 23.47 12.54 -21.89
C GLY A 363 24.09 13.83 -21.34
N GLY A 364 25.39 14.08 -21.57
CA GLY A 364 26.07 15.32 -21.21
C GLY A 364 25.62 16.52 -22.07
N LEU A 365 25.96 17.73 -21.63
CA LEU A 365 25.64 18.95 -22.36
C LEU A 365 26.27 18.91 -23.76
N GLY A 366 25.45 19.02 -24.81
CA GLY A 366 25.84 18.91 -26.21
C GLY A 366 25.92 17.48 -26.77
N ALA A 367 25.65 16.45 -25.98
CA ALA A 367 25.54 15.07 -26.46
C ALA A 367 24.28 14.87 -27.33
N ASP A 368 24.30 13.90 -28.24
CA ASP A 368 23.11 13.50 -28.99
C ASP A 368 22.05 12.90 -28.06
N CYS A 369 20.77 13.16 -28.36
CA CYS A 369 19.64 12.64 -27.60
C CYS A 369 18.42 12.43 -28.49
N THR A 370 17.48 11.61 -28.02
CA THR A 370 16.18 11.41 -28.65
C THR A 370 15.03 11.87 -27.77
N THR A 371 15.18 11.76 -26.45
CA THR A 371 14.20 12.23 -25.47
C THR A 371 14.86 13.08 -24.37
N PRO A 372 14.12 13.97 -23.69
CA PRO A 372 14.66 14.79 -22.61
C PRO A 372 15.24 13.99 -21.44
N GLU A 373 14.74 12.77 -21.18
CA GLU A 373 15.17 11.90 -20.09
C GLU A 373 16.59 11.34 -20.27
N GLU A 374 17.08 11.32 -21.52
CA GLU A 374 18.46 10.94 -21.81
C GLU A 374 19.47 12.03 -21.40
N CYS A 375 19.00 13.27 -21.21
CA CYS A 375 19.85 14.42 -20.95
C CYS A 375 19.98 14.73 -19.45
N ALA A 376 21.21 14.94 -18.98
CA ALA A 376 21.49 15.38 -17.62
C ALA A 376 20.84 16.72 -17.27
N THR A 377 20.59 17.52 -18.30
CA THR A 377 19.90 18.81 -18.24
C THR A 377 18.38 18.70 -18.20
N GLY A 378 17.83 17.51 -18.50
CA GLY A 378 16.40 17.28 -18.68
C GLY A 378 15.81 17.92 -19.94
N SER A 379 16.66 18.30 -20.91
CA SER A 379 16.23 19.00 -22.13
C SER A 379 17.00 18.49 -23.35
N CYS A 380 16.24 17.97 -24.31
CA CYS A 380 16.72 17.51 -25.60
C CYS A 380 16.06 18.37 -26.69
N ILE A 381 16.81 19.29 -27.28
CA ILE A 381 16.30 20.26 -28.27
C ILE A 381 16.97 19.99 -29.61
N GLY A 382 16.25 20.19 -30.71
CA GLY A 382 16.78 20.04 -32.06
C GLY A 382 16.78 21.31 -32.89
N ASP A 383 17.70 21.35 -33.85
CA ASP A 383 17.79 22.39 -34.87
C ASP A 383 17.08 22.04 -36.18
N GLY A 384 16.30 20.96 -36.16
CA GLY A 384 15.65 20.38 -37.35
C GLY A 384 16.53 19.36 -38.09
N THR A 385 17.81 19.23 -37.73
CA THR A 385 18.72 18.22 -38.31
C THR A 385 19.29 17.27 -37.26
N THR A 386 19.62 17.78 -36.08
CA THR A 386 20.16 17.01 -34.95
C THR A 386 19.45 17.39 -33.67
N MET A 387 19.40 16.46 -32.72
CA MET A 387 18.82 16.64 -31.39
C MET A 387 19.95 16.55 -30.36
N LYS A 388 20.12 17.58 -29.53
CA LYS A 388 21.22 17.68 -28.57
C LYS A 388 20.70 17.97 -27.16
N CYS A 389 21.42 17.47 -26.16
CA CYS A 389 21.18 17.81 -24.78
C CYS A 389 21.58 19.26 -24.53
N THR A 390 20.60 20.11 -24.19
CA THR A 390 20.78 21.55 -24.00
C THR A 390 20.38 21.96 -22.60
N ALA A 391 20.79 23.14 -22.15
CA ALA A 391 20.31 23.74 -20.92
C ALA A 391 20.10 25.24 -21.10
N GLN A 392 19.26 25.85 -20.28
CA GLN A 392 19.05 27.29 -20.30
C GLN A 392 20.37 28.03 -20.01
N CYS A 393 20.61 29.12 -20.74
CA CYS A 393 21.77 29.97 -20.49
C CYS A 393 21.73 30.57 -19.08
N ASP A 394 22.91 30.83 -18.52
CA ASP A 394 23.03 31.55 -17.26
C ASP A 394 22.63 33.02 -17.39
N PRO A 395 22.34 33.72 -16.27
CA PRO A 395 22.08 35.15 -16.28
C PRO A 395 23.15 35.91 -17.09
N GLY A 396 22.70 36.81 -17.97
CA GLY A 396 23.58 37.49 -18.93
C GLY A 396 23.80 36.73 -20.24
N LEU A 397 22.99 35.70 -20.54
CA LEU A 397 23.05 34.90 -21.77
C LEU A 397 24.41 34.23 -21.96
N THR A 398 24.97 33.71 -20.87
CA THR A 398 26.28 33.08 -20.86
C THR A 398 26.16 31.57 -20.86
N CYS A 399 27.10 30.93 -21.56
CA CYS A 399 27.22 29.48 -21.65
C CYS A 399 28.69 29.07 -21.42
N PRO A 400 28.95 27.80 -21.05
CA PRO A 400 30.29 27.31 -20.87
C PRO A 400 31.07 27.35 -22.19
N GLY A 401 32.39 27.42 -22.13
CA GLY A 401 33.23 27.42 -23.34
C GLY A 401 32.91 26.23 -24.26
N GLY A 402 32.76 26.52 -25.55
CA GLY A 402 32.32 25.56 -26.58
C GLY A 402 30.81 25.54 -26.83
N PHE A 403 30.04 26.40 -26.16
CA PHE A 403 28.60 26.56 -26.35
C PHE A 403 28.24 28.02 -26.57
N ASP A 404 27.34 28.26 -27.53
CA ASP A 404 26.72 29.56 -27.78
C ASP A 404 25.34 29.60 -27.11
N CYS A 405 24.98 30.74 -26.53
CA CYS A 405 23.63 30.96 -26.06
C CYS A 405 22.73 31.31 -27.25
N VAL A 406 21.94 30.35 -27.72
CA VAL A 406 21.03 30.52 -28.87
C VAL A 406 19.63 30.81 -28.36
N GLU A 407 19.05 31.93 -28.78
CA GLU A 407 17.68 32.30 -28.40
C GLU A 407 16.66 31.33 -29.00
N THR A 408 15.73 30.85 -28.16
CA THR A 408 14.62 29.95 -28.56
C THR A 408 13.29 30.69 -28.68
N GLY A 409 13.32 32.02 -28.61
CA GLY A 409 12.14 32.90 -28.55
C GLY A 409 11.75 33.26 -27.11
N GLY A 410 11.10 34.41 -26.93
CA GLY A 410 10.61 34.88 -25.61
C GLY A 410 11.69 35.38 -24.65
N GLY A 411 12.90 35.68 -25.14
CA GLY A 411 14.03 36.18 -24.33
C GLY A 411 14.76 35.12 -23.51
N ALA A 412 14.46 33.83 -23.73
CA ALA A 412 15.19 32.71 -23.15
C ALA A 412 16.10 32.06 -24.21
N GLY A 413 17.37 31.87 -23.86
CA GLY A 413 18.33 31.14 -24.68
C GLY A 413 18.71 29.78 -24.09
N VAL A 414 19.22 28.90 -24.94
CA VAL A 414 19.80 27.62 -24.54
C VAL A 414 21.24 27.50 -25.00
N CYS A 415 22.06 26.83 -24.20
CA CYS A 415 23.45 26.54 -24.55
C CYS A 415 23.49 25.43 -25.61
N TRP A 416 23.84 25.83 -26.82
CA TRP A 416 23.96 24.97 -28.00
C TRP A 416 25.44 24.82 -28.40
N PRO A 417 25.92 23.64 -28.84
CA PRO A 417 27.31 23.47 -29.26
C PRO A 417 27.72 24.46 -30.37
N SER A 418 28.81 25.22 -30.16
CA SER A 418 29.29 26.19 -31.14
C SER A 418 29.90 25.48 -32.38
N PRO A 419 29.64 25.96 -33.62
CA PRO A 419 30.13 25.31 -34.84
C PRO A 419 31.66 25.34 -35.05
N GLY A 420 32.41 26.09 -34.23
CA GLY A 420 33.87 26.14 -34.24
C GLY A 420 34.44 25.77 -32.86
N GLY A 421 35.26 24.72 -32.80
CA GLY A 421 35.84 24.23 -31.55
C GLY A 421 36.66 25.27 -30.78
N GLU A 422 36.52 25.23 -29.45
CA GLU A 422 37.40 25.84 -28.44
C GLU A 422 37.90 27.28 -28.71
N GLY A 423 36.98 28.19 -28.99
CA GLY A 423 37.25 29.63 -29.00
C GLY A 423 36.31 30.36 -28.05
N GLY A 424 36.74 30.61 -26.81
CA GLY A 424 35.99 31.43 -25.86
C GLY A 424 35.73 32.82 -26.45
N GLY A 425 34.46 33.13 -26.74
CA GLY A 425 34.04 34.41 -27.28
C GLY A 425 32.94 35.01 -26.42
N CYS A 426 33.28 36.02 -25.62
CA CYS A 426 32.29 36.99 -25.17
C CYS A 426 31.74 37.70 -26.43
N SER A 427 30.58 37.27 -26.93
CA SER A 427 29.85 38.03 -27.94
C SER A 427 29.26 39.27 -27.25
N THR A 428 29.96 40.41 -27.35
CA THR A 428 29.40 41.68 -26.89
C THR A 428 28.73 42.47 -28.00
N ASN A 429 28.72 42.03 -29.26
CA ASN A 429 27.93 42.65 -30.34
C ASN A 429 27.98 41.79 -31.61
N GLY A 430 26.85 41.28 -32.05
CA GLY A 430 26.73 40.58 -33.33
C GLY A 430 25.27 40.28 -33.68
N THR A 431 24.79 40.92 -34.74
CA THR A 431 23.47 40.86 -35.35
C THR A 431 22.90 39.42 -35.42
N PRO A 432 21.60 39.19 -35.10
CA PRO A 432 21.04 37.84 -35.05
C PRO A 432 20.98 37.22 -36.46
N GLY A 433 21.79 36.18 -36.69
CA GLY A 433 21.50 35.21 -37.74
C GLY A 433 20.32 34.36 -37.27
N SER A 434 19.15 34.57 -37.88
CA SER A 434 17.92 33.85 -37.52
C SER A 434 18.03 32.37 -37.88
N PHE A 435 18.44 31.54 -36.93
CA PHE A 435 18.20 30.10 -36.97
C PHE A 435 16.83 29.83 -36.33
N ALA A 436 15.87 29.41 -37.15
CA ALA A 436 14.53 29.08 -36.68
C ALA A 436 14.55 27.67 -36.06
N LEU A 437 14.69 27.59 -34.73
CA LEU A 437 14.49 26.36 -33.98
C LEU A 437 12.97 26.08 -33.89
N ILE A 438 12.54 24.91 -34.35
CA ILE A 438 11.13 24.50 -34.31
C ILE A 438 10.86 23.86 -32.94
N GLY A 439 10.21 24.60 -32.05
CA GLY A 439 9.83 24.13 -30.72
C GLY A 439 8.73 23.06 -30.78
N LEU A 440 9.02 21.86 -30.28
CA LEU A 440 8.00 20.88 -29.91
C LEU A 440 7.50 21.19 -28.49
N GLY A 441 6.18 21.37 -28.36
CA GLY A 441 5.52 21.96 -27.20
C GLY A 441 5.71 21.19 -25.88
N LEU A 442 6.14 21.93 -24.86
CA LEU A 442 6.07 21.55 -23.45
C LEU A 442 4.60 21.52 -22.97
N ALA A 443 4.15 20.37 -22.48
CA ALA A 443 2.90 20.26 -21.75
C ALA A 443 3.06 20.85 -20.34
N LEU A 444 2.58 22.09 -20.15
CA LEU A 444 2.49 22.72 -18.84
C LEU A 444 1.35 22.11 -18.02
N PHE A 445 1.69 21.34 -16.98
CA PHE A 445 0.76 21.02 -15.90
C PHE A 445 0.53 22.26 -15.03
N ALA A 446 -0.57 22.98 -15.28
CA ALA A 446 -1.06 24.02 -14.40
C ALA A 446 -1.81 23.40 -13.21
N LEU A 447 -1.19 23.42 -12.03
CA LEU A 447 -1.82 23.13 -10.75
C LEU A 447 -2.93 24.15 -10.45
N ARG A 448 -4.18 23.72 -10.59
CA ARG A 448 -5.38 24.50 -10.23
C ARG A 448 -5.58 24.46 -8.72
N ARG A 449 -5.15 25.51 -8.03
CA ARG A 449 -5.48 25.78 -6.62
C ARG A 449 -7.00 25.99 -6.48
N ARG A 450 -7.74 25.00 -5.97
CA ARG A 450 -9.13 25.21 -5.53
C ARG A 450 -9.11 25.78 -4.12
N ARG A 451 -9.66 27.00 -3.98
CA ARG A 451 -10.24 27.47 -2.72
C ARG A 451 -11.60 26.78 -2.58
N HIS A 452 -11.78 26.01 -1.51
CA HIS A 452 -12.94 26.01 -0.63
C HIS A 452 -12.47 25.48 0.72
#